data_AF-A0A2D1KQG4-F1
#
_entry.id   AF-A0A2D1KQG4-F1
#
_cell.length_a   1.000
_cell.length_b   1.000
_cell.length_c   1.000
_cell.angle_alpha   90.00
_cell.angle_beta   90.00
_cell.angle_gamma   90.00
#
_symmetry.space_group_name_H-M   'P 1'
#
loop_
_entity.id
_entity.type
_entity.pdbx_description
1 polymer ?
#
loop_
_entity_poly.entity_id
_entity_poly.type
_entity_poly.pdbx_seq_one_letter_code
_entity_poly.pdbx_strand_id
1 'polypeptide(L)'
;MLSLLDMLNHYLGYFNMNVKLKNRVYTLIGVVGVLYLGYLAIYFLRAGAWTRGLLFLLVFVILVYFTVLNVIYYFTTKTAKFDISPKIEKLLGGRAASAADDPMIGGKHAAHTTTVIPAAGLFHEQSLLPAKLTVDATQQANLEQLADSLVANGYLQLNYANRSDEQIYEQAQKTGQPVYALGDLVQLPFYELRQQGDHYLVYAGRNAIDSLPVGEVTEVGLMPTKEAAARYQIVLASAQLTGGPYKIAGRSGAVSGSEPFKLVIQAAYKDPTAAPTSAVKAEQVAANNLSTPTSSAEPTRMSRRNR
;
A
#
# COMPACT_ATOMS: atom_id res chain seq x y z
N MET A 1 -7.38 20.97 25.62
CA MET A 1 -6.42 22.08 25.75
C MET A 1 -5.61 22.11 24.46
N LEU A 2 -5.74 23.16 23.66
CA LEU A 2 -5.02 23.31 22.41
C LEU A 2 -3.53 23.48 22.71
N SER A 3 -2.79 22.38 22.70
CA SER A 3 -1.33 22.40 22.80
C SER A 3 -0.76 22.91 21.48
N LEU A 4 0.30 23.71 21.54
CA LEU A 4 1.05 24.14 20.35
C LEU A 4 1.44 22.93 19.48
N LEU A 5 1.73 21.78 20.11
CA LEU A 5 2.01 20.51 19.40
C LEU A 5 0.79 19.98 18.63
N ASP A 6 -0.42 20.14 19.18
CA ASP A 6 -1.65 19.64 18.57
C ASP A 6 -2.03 20.52 17.36
N MET A 7 -1.83 21.83 17.50
CA MET A 7 -1.98 22.79 16.41
C MET A 7 -0.93 22.57 15.31
N LEU A 8 0.33 22.32 15.65
CA LEU A 8 1.39 21.98 14.67
C LEU A 8 1.11 20.66 13.96
N ASN A 9 0.64 19.63 14.68
CA ASN A 9 0.34 18.33 14.08
C ASN A 9 -0.85 18.44 13.11
N HIS A 10 -1.86 19.26 13.44
CA HIS A 10 -2.95 19.58 12.52
C HIS A 10 -2.50 20.42 11.32
N TYR A 11 -1.71 21.47 11.55
CA TYR A 11 -1.26 22.38 10.49
C TYR A 11 -0.31 21.69 9.50
N LEU A 12 0.56 20.79 9.99
CA LEU A 12 1.46 19.99 9.15
C LEU A 12 0.78 18.78 8.50
N GLY A 13 -0.39 18.37 8.97
CA GLY A 13 -1.19 17.30 8.39
C GLY A 13 -2.11 17.77 7.25
N TYR A 14 -2.52 19.04 7.25
CA TYR A 14 -3.46 19.59 6.26
C TYR A 14 -2.80 19.99 4.94
N PHE A 15 -1.51 20.32 4.97
CA PHE A 15 -0.71 20.52 3.75
C PHE A 15 -0.03 19.21 3.39
N ASN A 16 -0.19 18.75 2.15
CA ASN A 16 0.50 17.58 1.59
C ASN A 16 2.01 17.88 1.40
N MET A 17 2.70 18.20 2.49
CA MET A 17 4.10 18.61 2.50
C MET A 17 5.01 17.40 2.49
N ASN A 18 6.13 17.52 1.76
CA ASN A 18 7.19 16.52 1.74
C ASN A 18 7.58 16.11 3.17
N VAL A 19 7.56 14.80 3.46
CA VAL A 19 7.93 14.19 4.77
C VAL A 19 9.26 14.75 5.31
N LYS A 20 10.19 15.08 4.41
CA LYS A 20 11.46 15.71 4.76
C LYS A 20 11.30 17.08 5.42
N LEU A 21 10.33 17.89 4.99
CA LEU A 21 10.03 19.19 5.59
C LEU A 21 9.42 19.02 6.99
N LYS A 22 8.51 18.06 7.15
CA LYS A 22 7.90 17.72 8.46
C LYS A 22 8.98 17.32 9.48
N ASN A 23 9.89 16.42 9.08
CA ASN A 23 10.98 15.95 9.95
C ASN A 23 12.02 17.04 10.24
N ARG A 24 12.27 17.97 9.32
CA ARG A 24 13.09 19.18 9.58
C ARG A 24 12.48 20.06 10.66
N VAL A 25 11.17 20.31 10.58
CA VAL A 25 10.44 21.11 11.59
C VAL A 25 10.48 20.42 12.96
N TYR A 26 10.23 19.11 13.02
CA TYR A 26 10.36 18.37 14.29
C TYR A 26 11.78 18.38 14.85
N THR A 27 12.79 18.27 14.00
CA THR A 27 14.20 18.34 14.42
C THR A 27 14.51 19.71 15.03
N LEU A 28 14.06 20.81 14.41
CA LEU A 28 14.24 22.17 14.95
C LEU A 28 13.55 22.36 16.30
N ILE A 29 12.32 21.89 16.45
CA ILE A 29 11.60 21.94 17.73
C ILE A 29 12.33 21.08 18.78
N GLY A 30 12.81 19.90 18.39
CA GLY A 30 13.61 19.02 19.23
C GLY A 30 14.89 19.68 19.74
N VAL A 31 15.63 20.40 18.88
CA VAL A 31 16.83 21.16 19.26
C VAL A 31 16.52 22.16 20.38
N VAL A 32 15.40 22.89 20.29
CA VAL A 32 15.00 23.86 21.32
C VAL A 32 14.74 23.14 22.66
N GLY A 33 14.05 22.00 22.63
CA GLY A 33 13.80 21.19 23.83
C GLY A 33 15.08 20.64 24.47
N VAL A 34 16.03 20.18 23.65
CA VAL A 34 17.32 19.66 24.13
C VAL A 34 18.16 20.78 24.76
N LEU A 35 18.22 21.97 24.16
CA LEU A 35 18.91 23.12 24.72
C LEU A 35 18.34 23.53 26.09
N TYR A 36 17.00 23.51 26.23
CA TYR A 36 16.34 23.77 27.51
C TYR A 36 16.69 22.72 28.57
N LEU A 37 16.75 21.44 28.19
CA LEU A 37 17.17 20.36 29.09
C LEU A 37 18.62 20.57 29.58
N GLY A 38 19.51 21.00 28.69
CA GLY A 38 20.91 21.33 29.04
C GLY A 38 21.00 22.51 30.01
N TYR A 39 20.19 23.55 29.80
CA TYR A 39 20.05 24.65 30.75
C TYR A 39 19.62 24.15 32.14
N LEU A 40 18.62 23.26 32.18
CA LEU A 40 18.09 22.70 33.42
C LEU A 40 19.14 21.83 34.15
N ALA A 41 19.93 21.07 33.41
CA ALA A 41 21.04 20.29 33.96
C ALA A 41 22.07 21.20 34.66
N ILE A 42 22.51 22.27 33.99
CA ILE A 42 23.46 23.25 34.56
C ILE A 42 22.85 23.95 35.78
N TYR A 43 21.57 24.32 35.71
CA TYR A 43 20.85 24.93 36.81
C TYR A 43 20.86 24.04 38.07
N PHE A 44 20.50 22.75 37.94
CA PHE A 44 20.51 21.83 39.07
C PHE A 44 21.90 21.52 39.62
N LEU A 45 22.92 21.48 38.76
CA LEU A 45 24.31 21.33 39.20
C LEU A 45 24.76 22.55 40.03
N ARG A 46 24.44 23.76 39.58
CA ARG A 46 24.75 25.00 40.33
C ARG A 46 23.94 25.12 41.62
N ALA A 47 22.71 24.62 41.64
CA ALA A 47 21.84 24.59 42.81
C ALA A 47 22.23 23.51 43.86
N GLY A 48 23.31 22.75 43.63
CA GLY A 48 23.78 21.70 44.54
C GLY A 48 22.93 20.42 44.52
N ALA A 49 21.99 20.29 43.57
CA ALA A 49 21.21 19.08 43.35
C ALA A 49 21.95 18.13 42.39
N TRP A 50 23.15 17.70 42.79
CA TRP A 50 24.11 16.99 41.95
C TRP A 50 23.55 15.74 41.26
N THR A 51 22.80 14.91 41.97
CA THR A 51 22.18 13.69 41.42
C THR A 51 21.20 14.00 40.30
N ARG A 52 20.31 14.97 40.50
CA ARG A 52 19.35 15.40 39.46
C ARG A 52 20.07 16.07 38.30
N GLY A 53 21.02 16.95 38.59
CA GLY A 53 21.84 17.63 37.60
C GLY A 53 22.62 16.66 36.71
N LEU A 54 23.26 15.64 37.28
CA LEU A 54 23.96 14.59 36.52
C LEU A 54 23.01 13.76 35.67
N LEU A 55 21.83 13.42 36.18
CA LEU A 55 20.85 12.62 35.43
C LEU A 55 20.32 13.40 34.21
N PHE A 56 19.97 14.68 34.40
CA PHE A 56 19.59 15.55 33.29
C PHE A 56 20.74 15.77 32.30
N LEU A 57 21.99 15.89 32.79
CA LEU A 57 23.17 16.03 31.94
C LEU A 57 23.41 14.76 31.10
N LEU A 58 23.23 13.58 31.67
CA LEU A 58 23.37 12.31 30.96
C LEU A 58 22.31 12.19 29.85
N VAL A 59 21.05 12.49 30.16
CA VAL A 59 19.97 12.50 29.15
C VAL A 59 20.23 13.55 28.07
N PHE A 60 20.72 14.73 28.46
CA PHE A 60 21.10 15.78 27.52
C PHE A 60 22.16 15.31 26.52
N VAL A 61 23.25 14.67 26.97
CA VAL A 61 24.31 14.18 26.08
C VAL A 61 23.76 13.14 25.08
N ILE A 62 22.92 12.22 25.54
CA ILE A 62 22.29 11.21 24.68
C ILE A 62 21.40 11.87 23.62
N LEU A 63 20.54 12.82 24.02
CA LEU A 63 19.63 13.50 23.10
C LEU A 63 20.37 14.45 22.14
N VAL A 64 21.44 15.10 22.58
CA VAL A 64 22.32 15.89 21.70
C VAL A 64 22.91 15.00 20.61
N TYR A 65 23.40 13.81 20.95
CA TYR A 65 23.91 12.86 19.96
C TYR A 65 22.86 12.53 18.89
N PHE A 66 21.64 12.15 19.29
CA PHE A 66 20.56 11.86 18.33
C PHE A 66 20.09 13.09 17.55
N THR A 67 20.13 14.27 18.17
CA THR A 67 19.77 15.52 17.51
C THR A 67 20.78 15.89 16.44
N VAL A 68 22.07 15.72 16.69
CA VAL A 68 23.13 15.92 15.69
C VAL A 68 22.97 14.92 14.54
N LEU A 69 22.68 13.65 14.84
CA LEU A 69 22.37 12.66 13.80
C LEU A 69 21.17 13.13 12.95
N ASN A 70 20.06 13.53 13.59
CA ASN A 70 18.88 14.06 12.89
C ASN A 70 19.18 15.31 12.06
N VAL A 71 20.05 16.21 12.52
CA VAL A 71 20.45 17.39 11.75
C VAL A 71 21.25 16.99 10.51
N ILE A 72 22.23 16.09 10.66
CA ILE A 72 22.99 15.55 9.52
C ILE A 72 22.03 14.87 8.54
N TYR A 73 21.09 14.08 9.05
CA TYR A 73 20.09 13.35 8.26
C TYR A 73 19.16 14.29 7.48
N TYR A 74 18.48 15.20 8.16
CA TYR A 74 17.40 15.95 7.51
C TYR A 74 17.90 17.20 6.76
N PHE A 75 19.06 17.75 7.14
CA PHE A 75 19.60 18.99 6.56
C PHE A 75 20.79 18.75 5.63
N THR A 76 21.44 17.58 5.66
CA THR A 76 22.60 17.26 4.80
C THR A 76 22.31 16.04 3.91
N THR A 77 23.10 15.82 2.86
CA THR A 77 23.04 14.63 1.99
C THR A 77 24.02 13.52 2.40
N LYS A 78 24.58 13.61 3.61
CA LYS A 78 25.64 12.72 4.10
C LYS A 78 25.10 11.76 5.16
N THR A 79 25.53 10.51 5.13
CA THR A 79 25.26 9.53 6.19
C THR A 79 26.37 9.56 7.25
N ALA A 80 26.00 9.43 8.52
CA ALA A 80 26.98 9.44 9.62
C ALA A 80 27.67 8.07 9.73
N LYS A 81 29.00 8.03 9.69
CA LYS A 81 29.79 6.78 9.77
C LYS A 81 29.65 6.04 11.12
N PHE A 82 29.19 6.71 12.16
CA PHE A 82 29.04 6.18 13.52
C PHE A 82 27.57 6.20 13.96
N ASP A 83 26.66 5.73 13.10
CA ASP A 83 25.25 5.61 13.44
C ASP A 83 24.98 4.30 14.21
N ILE A 84 24.54 4.44 15.46
CA ILE A 84 24.20 3.31 16.36
C ILE A 84 22.70 3.00 16.30
N SER A 85 21.89 3.83 15.62
CA SER A 85 20.44 3.67 15.50
C SER A 85 20.01 2.28 15.03
N PRO A 86 20.67 1.63 14.03
CA PRO A 86 20.29 0.28 13.60
C PRO A 86 20.44 -0.80 14.70
N LYS A 87 21.40 -0.61 15.62
CA LYS A 87 21.63 -1.54 16.73
C LYS A 87 20.58 -1.37 17.83
N ILE A 88 20.15 -0.13 18.06
CA ILE A 88 19.13 0.23 19.04
C ILE A 88 17.77 -0.28 18.57
N GLU A 89 17.43 -0.08 17.30
CA GLU A 89 16.19 -0.57 16.69
C GLU A 89 16.06 -2.09 16.80
N LYS A 90 17.13 -2.83 16.50
CA LYS A 90 17.18 -4.28 16.65
C LYS A 90 17.00 -4.74 18.11
N LEU A 91 17.50 -3.96 19.07
CA LEU A 91 17.38 -4.26 20.51
C LEU A 91 15.95 -3.99 21.03
N LEU A 92 15.28 -2.99 20.48
CA LEU A 92 13.89 -2.60 20.84
C LEU A 92 12.83 -3.46 20.12
N GLY A 93 13.22 -4.52 19.42
CA GLY A 93 12.30 -5.39 18.69
C GLY A 93 11.77 -4.79 17.38
N GLY A 94 12.38 -3.70 16.90
CA GLY A 94 12.11 -3.14 15.59
C GLY A 94 12.54 -4.10 14.49
N ARG A 95 11.71 -4.24 13.46
CA ARG A 95 12.09 -4.91 12.21
C ARG A 95 13.28 -4.15 11.63
N ALA A 96 14.35 -4.85 11.22
CA ALA A 96 15.49 -4.17 10.61
C ALA A 96 15.00 -3.26 9.49
N ALA A 97 15.18 -1.94 9.65
CA ALA A 97 14.83 -0.96 8.63
C ALA A 97 15.49 -1.39 7.33
N SER A 98 14.70 -1.95 6.41
CA SER A 98 15.14 -2.12 5.04
C SER A 98 15.35 -0.72 4.48
N ALA A 99 16.20 -0.51 3.47
CA ALA A 99 16.36 0.82 2.87
C ALA A 99 15.03 1.48 2.43
N ALA A 100 13.93 0.72 2.34
CA ALA A 100 12.58 1.19 2.12
C ALA A 100 11.88 1.86 3.34
N ASP A 101 12.37 1.64 4.56
CA ASP A 101 11.82 2.15 5.83
C ASP A 101 12.60 3.38 6.35
N ASP A 102 13.61 3.82 5.59
CA ASP A 102 14.47 4.95 5.92
C ASP A 102 13.74 6.30 5.73
N PRO A 103 13.56 7.12 6.79
CA PRO A 103 12.87 8.41 6.70
C PRO A 103 13.60 9.45 5.81
N MET A 104 14.85 9.20 5.38
CA MET A 104 15.56 10.00 4.37
C MET A 104 15.34 9.52 2.93
N ILE A 105 15.03 8.25 2.71
CA ILE A 105 14.47 7.77 1.44
C ILE A 105 13.00 8.14 1.51
N GLY A 106 12.78 9.47 1.38
CA GLY A 106 11.55 10.22 1.66
C GLY A 106 10.41 9.25 1.80
N GLY A 107 10.17 8.87 3.06
CA GLY A 107 9.34 7.74 3.41
C GLY A 107 8.22 7.72 2.41
N LYS A 108 8.23 6.66 1.58
CA LYS A 108 7.09 6.37 0.74
C LYS A 108 5.94 6.64 1.69
N HIS A 109 5.12 7.65 1.39
CA HIS A 109 3.73 7.44 1.66
C HIS A 109 3.56 6.06 1.05
N ALA A 110 3.47 5.02 1.90
CA ALA A 110 2.80 3.79 1.55
C ALA A 110 1.66 4.34 0.77
N ALA A 111 1.74 4.19 -0.56
CA ALA A 111 1.01 5.03 -1.45
C ALA A 111 -0.36 5.08 -0.80
N HIS A 112 -0.95 6.25 -0.62
CA HIS A 112 -2.37 6.15 -0.73
C HIS A 112 -2.58 5.68 -2.20
N THR A 113 -2.33 4.40 -2.54
CA THR A 113 -3.41 3.45 -2.71
C THR A 113 -4.42 3.85 -1.65
N THR A 114 -5.17 4.91 -1.95
CA THR A 114 -6.61 4.83 -2.03
C THR A 114 -6.85 3.37 -2.30
N THR A 115 -7.10 2.62 -1.24
CA THR A 115 -7.48 1.23 -1.39
C THR A 115 -8.79 1.43 -2.10
N VAL A 116 -8.73 1.38 -3.43
CA VAL A 116 -9.91 1.43 -4.29
C VAL A 116 -10.52 0.09 -3.97
N ILE A 117 -11.30 0.06 -2.88
CA ILE A 117 -12.14 -1.07 -2.55
C ILE A 117 -13.01 -1.22 -3.79
N PRO A 118 -12.89 -2.34 -4.53
CA PRO A 118 -13.58 -2.50 -5.79
C PRO A 118 -15.06 -2.21 -5.56
N ALA A 119 -15.61 -1.20 -6.24
CA ALA A 119 -17.03 -0.86 -6.14
C ALA A 119 -17.93 -2.02 -6.61
N ALA A 120 -17.36 -3.00 -7.30
CA ALA A 120 -18.02 -4.21 -7.76
C ALA A 120 -18.44 -5.17 -6.62
N GLY A 121 -17.88 -5.04 -5.41
CA GLY A 121 -18.23 -5.87 -4.25
C GLY A 121 -17.20 -6.95 -3.91
N LEU A 122 -17.52 -7.78 -2.91
CA LEU A 122 -16.65 -8.87 -2.43
C LEU A 122 -16.96 -10.17 -3.18
N PHE A 123 -16.00 -10.65 -3.96
CA PHE A 123 -16.11 -11.91 -4.70
C PHE A 123 -15.17 -12.97 -4.11
N HIS A 124 -15.57 -14.24 -4.17
CA HIS A 124 -14.68 -15.35 -3.84
C HIS A 124 -13.69 -15.55 -4.99
N GLU A 125 -12.41 -15.78 -4.68
CA GLU A 125 -11.37 -15.96 -5.71
C GLU A 125 -11.70 -17.10 -6.69
N GLN A 126 -12.41 -18.15 -6.24
CA GLN A 126 -12.81 -19.27 -7.11
C GLN A 126 -13.86 -18.88 -8.17
N SER A 127 -14.51 -17.73 -8.02
CA SER A 127 -15.52 -17.22 -8.94
C SER A 127 -14.96 -16.17 -9.90
N LEU A 128 -13.65 -15.92 -9.88
CA LEU A 128 -12.98 -14.94 -10.72
C LEU A 128 -12.35 -15.60 -11.93
N LEU A 129 -12.62 -15.06 -13.11
CA LEU A 129 -12.05 -15.51 -14.38
C LEU A 129 -11.39 -14.33 -15.10
N PRO A 130 -10.22 -14.54 -15.74
CA PRO A 130 -9.67 -13.54 -16.64
C PRO A 130 -10.64 -13.35 -17.81
N ALA A 131 -10.75 -12.12 -18.32
CA ALA A 131 -11.55 -11.83 -19.48
C ALA A 131 -10.74 -11.08 -20.54
N LYS A 132 -11.01 -11.40 -21.80
CA LYS A 132 -10.30 -10.86 -22.96
C LYS A 132 -11.11 -9.72 -23.55
N LEU A 133 -10.43 -8.60 -23.82
CA LEU A 133 -11.04 -7.48 -24.53
C LEU A 133 -10.51 -7.33 -25.94
N THR A 134 -11.39 -6.80 -26.78
CA THR A 134 -11.04 -6.08 -28.01
C THR A 134 -11.31 -4.60 -27.80
N VAL A 135 -10.40 -3.75 -28.27
CA VAL A 135 -10.50 -2.29 -28.14
C VAL A 135 -10.43 -1.70 -29.55
N ASP A 136 -11.47 -0.98 -29.95
CA ASP A 136 -11.47 -0.22 -31.22
C ASP A 136 -10.79 1.16 -31.07
N ALA A 137 -10.65 1.90 -32.18
CA ALA A 137 -9.98 3.20 -32.17
C ALA A 137 -10.70 4.26 -31.30
N THR A 138 -12.03 4.24 -31.24
CA THR A 138 -12.81 5.16 -30.42
C THR A 138 -12.71 4.80 -28.95
N GLN A 139 -12.78 3.52 -28.62
CA GLN A 139 -12.60 2.99 -27.27
C GLN A 139 -11.18 3.25 -26.75
N GLN A 140 -10.17 3.13 -27.61
CA GLN A 140 -8.79 3.47 -27.28
C GLN A 140 -8.65 4.97 -26.96
N ALA A 141 -9.25 5.85 -27.77
CA ALA A 141 -9.27 7.28 -27.48
C ALA A 141 -10.00 7.61 -26.16
N ASN A 142 -11.11 6.93 -25.89
CA ASN A 142 -11.82 7.07 -24.60
C ASN A 142 -10.96 6.63 -23.42
N LEU A 143 -10.20 5.54 -23.57
CA LEU A 143 -9.30 5.03 -22.53
C LEU A 143 -8.14 5.98 -22.26
N GLU A 144 -7.59 6.60 -23.31
CA GLU A 144 -6.57 7.65 -23.18
C GLU A 144 -7.11 8.90 -22.48
N GLN A 145 -8.29 9.38 -22.91
CA GLN A 145 -8.96 10.51 -22.27
C GLN A 145 -9.26 10.23 -20.79
N LEU A 146 -9.66 8.99 -20.46
CA LEU A 146 -9.86 8.56 -19.08
C LEU A 146 -8.56 8.62 -18.29
N ALA A 147 -7.48 8.05 -18.82
CA ALA A 147 -6.18 8.07 -18.15
C ALA A 147 -5.71 9.52 -17.89
N ASP A 148 -5.80 10.39 -18.89
CA ASP A 148 -5.45 11.81 -18.78
C ASP A 148 -6.29 12.53 -17.72
N SER A 149 -7.60 12.28 -17.70
CA SER A 149 -8.50 12.84 -16.70
C SER A 149 -8.15 12.35 -15.29
N LEU A 150 -7.83 11.08 -15.12
CA LEU A 150 -7.42 10.53 -13.81
C LEU A 150 -6.10 11.14 -13.34
N VAL A 151 -5.14 11.39 -14.24
CA VAL A 151 -3.89 12.09 -13.92
C VAL A 151 -4.15 13.54 -13.53
N ALA A 152 -4.91 14.27 -14.34
CA ALA A 152 -5.21 15.69 -14.12
C ALA A 152 -5.93 15.94 -12.79
N ASN A 153 -6.75 14.99 -12.34
CA ASN A 153 -7.47 15.07 -11.08
C ASN A 153 -6.75 14.40 -9.90
N GLY A 154 -5.52 13.90 -10.09
CA GLY A 154 -4.70 13.32 -9.03
C GLY A 154 -5.09 11.90 -8.58
N TYR A 155 -5.98 11.21 -9.31
CA TYR A 155 -6.32 9.81 -9.05
C TYR A 155 -5.29 8.83 -9.62
N LEU A 156 -4.52 9.25 -10.61
CA LEU A 156 -3.47 8.47 -11.26
C LEU A 156 -2.14 9.21 -11.22
N GLN A 157 -1.05 8.50 -10.96
CA GLN A 157 0.31 9.07 -10.95
C GLN A 157 1.17 8.35 -11.98
N LEU A 158 1.78 9.11 -12.89
CA LEU A 158 2.71 8.61 -13.90
C LEU A 158 4.15 9.04 -13.54
N ASN A 159 4.65 8.56 -12.42
CA ASN A 159 5.94 8.97 -11.83
C ASN A 159 6.93 7.82 -11.64
N TYR A 160 6.73 6.68 -12.31
CA TYR A 160 7.60 5.49 -12.25
C TYR A 160 7.74 4.93 -10.82
N ALA A 161 6.68 5.09 -10.01
CA ALA A 161 6.69 4.84 -8.57
C ALA A 161 7.83 5.58 -7.83
N ASN A 162 8.13 6.82 -8.26
CA ASN A 162 9.17 7.71 -7.74
C ASN A 162 10.61 7.18 -7.89
N ARG A 163 10.86 6.30 -8.88
CA ARG A 163 12.21 5.82 -9.19
C ARG A 163 12.99 6.87 -9.99
N SER A 164 14.28 7.01 -9.70
CA SER A 164 15.19 7.82 -10.52
C SER A 164 15.51 7.12 -11.85
N ASP A 165 15.98 7.87 -12.84
CA ASP A 165 16.37 7.31 -14.15
C ASP A 165 17.48 6.26 -14.05
N GLU A 166 18.38 6.39 -13.08
CA GLU A 166 19.40 5.39 -12.78
C GLU A 166 18.79 4.09 -12.23
N GLN A 167 17.84 4.19 -11.28
CA GLN A 167 17.12 3.03 -10.76
C GLN A 167 16.28 2.34 -11.83
N ILE A 168 15.63 3.12 -12.69
CA ILE A 168 14.85 2.64 -13.84
C ILE A 168 15.78 1.91 -14.82
N TYR A 169 16.94 2.49 -15.12
CA TYR A 169 17.94 1.90 -16.01
C TYR A 169 18.44 0.55 -15.49
N GLU A 170 18.84 0.49 -14.21
CA GLU A 170 19.27 -0.76 -13.59
C GLU A 170 18.19 -1.83 -13.60
N GLN A 171 16.94 -1.47 -13.27
CA GLN A 171 15.82 -2.41 -13.28
C GLN A 171 15.53 -2.92 -14.70
N ALA A 172 15.51 -2.04 -15.68
CA ALA A 172 15.29 -2.39 -17.08
C ALA A 172 16.42 -3.29 -17.62
N GLN A 173 17.68 -3.07 -17.21
CA GLN A 173 18.78 -3.98 -17.55
C GLN A 173 18.65 -5.36 -16.91
N LYS A 174 18.31 -5.41 -15.61
CA LYS A 174 18.20 -6.67 -14.85
C LYS A 174 17.04 -7.54 -15.34
N THR A 175 15.91 -6.91 -15.68
CA THR A 175 14.68 -7.63 -16.05
C THR A 175 14.51 -7.80 -17.56
N GLY A 176 15.17 -6.97 -18.38
CA GLY A 176 14.93 -6.89 -19.81
C GLY A 176 13.55 -6.34 -20.19
N GLN A 177 12.78 -5.83 -19.23
CA GLN A 177 11.40 -5.38 -19.39
C GLN A 177 11.30 -3.85 -19.33
N PRO A 178 10.35 -3.22 -20.05
CA PRO A 178 10.07 -1.80 -19.89
C PRO A 178 9.54 -1.49 -18.49
N VAL A 179 9.95 -0.35 -17.94
CA VAL A 179 9.43 0.18 -16.67
C VAL A 179 8.40 1.25 -16.99
N TYR A 180 7.13 0.94 -16.76
CA TYR A 180 6.03 1.87 -17.02
C TYR A 180 5.94 2.95 -15.95
N ALA A 181 5.55 4.16 -16.37
CA ALA A 181 5.33 5.30 -15.48
C ALA A 181 4.20 5.06 -14.49
N LEU A 182 3.22 4.24 -14.88
CA LEU A 182 2.10 3.79 -14.06
C LEU A 182 2.53 2.92 -12.86
N GLY A 183 3.67 2.22 -12.99
CA GLY A 183 4.10 1.22 -12.01
C GLY A 183 3.38 -0.11 -12.18
N ASP A 184 2.82 -0.63 -11.09
CA ASP A 184 2.03 -1.88 -11.09
C ASP A 184 0.61 -1.65 -11.66
N LEU A 185 -0.18 -2.71 -11.81
CA LEU A 185 -1.56 -2.65 -12.28
C LEU A 185 -2.41 -1.70 -11.40
N VAL A 186 -3.01 -0.66 -12.00
CA VAL A 186 -3.80 0.34 -11.26
C VAL A 186 -5.29 0.10 -11.45
N GLN A 187 -5.99 -0.18 -10.36
CA GLN A 187 -7.44 -0.35 -10.36
C GLN A 187 -8.16 0.95 -10.74
N LEU A 188 -9.10 0.86 -11.69
CA LEU A 188 -9.93 2.00 -12.09
C LEU A 188 -10.97 2.35 -11.01
N PRO A 189 -11.28 3.66 -10.79
CA PRO A 189 -12.25 4.08 -9.78
C PRO A 189 -13.66 3.60 -10.03
N PHE A 190 -14.11 3.65 -11.29
CA PHE A 190 -15.41 3.13 -11.71
C PHE A 190 -15.26 2.31 -12.99
N TYR A 191 -15.92 1.16 -13.00
CA TYR A 191 -16.04 0.28 -14.15
C TYR A 191 -17.31 -0.57 -14.04
N GLU A 192 -17.89 -0.89 -15.19
CA GLU A 192 -19.13 -1.66 -15.28
C GLU A 192 -19.19 -2.42 -16.61
N LEU A 193 -19.78 -3.62 -16.61
CA LEU A 193 -20.09 -4.34 -17.84
C LEU A 193 -21.52 -3.99 -18.26
N ARG A 194 -21.70 -3.45 -19.46
CA ARG A 194 -23.03 -3.15 -20.00
C ARG A 194 -23.26 -3.94 -21.27
N GLN A 195 -24.43 -4.56 -21.37
CA GLN A 195 -24.88 -5.18 -22.61
C GLN A 195 -25.53 -4.12 -23.51
N GLN A 196 -25.00 -3.96 -24.72
CA GLN A 196 -25.60 -3.14 -25.78
C GLN A 196 -25.86 -4.03 -27.00
N GLY A 197 -27.10 -4.47 -27.15
CA GLY A 197 -27.46 -5.46 -28.16
C GLY A 197 -26.77 -6.80 -27.89
N ASP A 198 -25.95 -7.26 -28.84
CA ASP A 198 -25.19 -8.51 -28.75
C ASP A 198 -23.75 -8.32 -28.20
N HIS A 199 -23.38 -7.07 -27.91
CA HIS A 199 -22.04 -6.70 -27.45
C HIS A 199 -22.02 -6.45 -25.94
N TYR A 200 -20.92 -6.86 -25.30
CA TYR A 200 -20.69 -6.64 -23.88
C TYR A 200 -19.56 -5.63 -23.70
N LEU A 201 -19.93 -4.38 -23.45
CA LEU A 201 -19.00 -3.25 -23.40
C LEU A 201 -18.59 -2.95 -21.96
N VAL A 202 -17.30 -2.73 -21.76
CA VAL A 202 -16.75 -2.21 -20.52
C VAL A 202 -16.88 -0.69 -20.54
N TYR A 203 -17.68 -0.18 -19.61
CA TYR A 203 -17.72 1.24 -19.31
C TYR A 203 -16.76 1.53 -18.18
N ALA A 204 -15.96 2.58 -18.30
CA ALA A 204 -15.06 3.01 -17.25
C ALA A 204 -15.05 4.53 -17.13
N GLY A 205 -14.76 5.02 -15.94
CA GLY A 205 -14.79 6.44 -15.64
C GLY A 205 -14.21 6.78 -14.28
N ARG A 206 -14.21 8.07 -13.95
CA ARG A 206 -14.05 8.54 -12.57
C ARG A 206 -15.24 8.15 -11.71
N ASN A 207 -16.43 8.09 -12.31
CA ASN A 207 -17.71 7.75 -11.70
C ASN A 207 -18.67 7.22 -12.79
N ALA A 208 -19.88 6.83 -12.40
CA ALA A 208 -20.90 6.31 -13.32
C ALA A 208 -21.43 7.34 -14.33
N ILE A 209 -21.47 8.62 -13.96
CA ILE A 209 -22.01 9.72 -14.78
C ILE A 209 -21.08 9.98 -15.98
N ASP A 210 -19.78 10.05 -15.70
CA ASP A 210 -18.74 10.38 -16.69
C ASP A 210 -18.16 9.12 -17.38
N SER A 211 -18.88 7.99 -17.32
CA SER A 211 -18.38 6.71 -17.84
C SER A 211 -18.46 6.62 -19.36
N LEU A 212 -17.37 6.16 -19.98
CA LEU A 212 -17.26 5.96 -21.44
C LEU A 212 -16.98 4.49 -21.77
N PRO A 213 -17.39 4.00 -22.95
CA PRO A 213 -17.03 2.67 -23.40
C PRO A 213 -15.52 2.62 -23.72
N VAL A 214 -14.79 1.72 -23.08
CA VAL A 214 -13.32 1.60 -23.19
C VAL A 214 -12.86 0.24 -23.74
N GLY A 215 -13.79 -0.65 -24.08
CA GLY A 215 -13.49 -1.93 -24.68
C GLY A 215 -14.71 -2.85 -24.75
N GLU A 216 -14.61 -3.91 -25.54
CA GLU A 216 -15.61 -4.96 -25.65
C GLU A 216 -15.05 -6.28 -25.11
N VAL A 217 -15.81 -6.96 -24.25
CA VAL A 217 -15.44 -8.26 -23.69
C VAL A 217 -15.86 -9.36 -24.66
N THR A 218 -14.88 -10.06 -25.23
CA THR A 218 -15.11 -11.13 -26.23
C THR A 218 -15.08 -12.52 -25.62
N GLU A 219 -14.28 -12.73 -24.57
CA GLU A 219 -14.16 -14.01 -23.88
C GLU A 219 -14.13 -13.80 -22.36
N VAL A 220 -14.76 -14.71 -21.62
CA VAL A 220 -14.69 -14.83 -20.16
C VAL A 220 -14.18 -16.22 -19.81
N GLY A 221 -12.99 -16.28 -19.20
CA GLY A 221 -12.23 -17.51 -19.05
C GLY A 221 -11.84 -18.07 -20.42
N LEU A 222 -12.43 -19.21 -20.79
CA LEU A 222 -12.24 -19.87 -22.09
C LEU A 222 -13.51 -19.87 -22.95
N MET A 223 -14.57 -19.18 -22.50
CA MET A 223 -15.87 -19.16 -23.18
C MET A 223 -16.10 -17.81 -23.86
N PRO A 224 -16.68 -17.79 -25.07
CA PRO A 224 -17.18 -16.56 -25.67
C PRO A 224 -18.19 -15.87 -24.73
N THR A 225 -18.11 -14.55 -24.60
CA THR A 225 -18.92 -13.79 -23.61
C THR A 225 -20.42 -14.05 -23.76
N LYS A 226 -20.90 -14.18 -25.00
CA LYS A 226 -22.31 -14.46 -25.30
C LYS A 226 -22.76 -15.81 -24.74
N GLU A 227 -21.95 -16.85 -24.89
CA GLU A 227 -22.26 -18.18 -24.33
C GLU A 227 -22.16 -18.17 -22.80
N ALA A 228 -21.15 -17.48 -22.27
CA ALA A 228 -20.95 -17.36 -20.84
C ALA A 228 -22.13 -16.63 -20.18
N ALA A 229 -22.59 -15.51 -20.76
CA ALA A 229 -23.71 -14.72 -20.24
C ALA A 229 -25.07 -15.42 -20.37
N ALA A 230 -25.22 -16.37 -21.31
CA ALA A 230 -26.41 -17.20 -21.41
C ALA A 230 -26.52 -18.25 -20.29
N ARG A 231 -25.38 -18.67 -19.72
CA ARG A 231 -25.30 -19.71 -18.69
C ARG A 231 -25.11 -19.15 -17.29
N TYR A 232 -24.45 -18.01 -17.17
CA TYR A 232 -24.02 -17.44 -15.90
C TYR A 232 -24.38 -15.95 -15.83
N GLN A 233 -24.58 -15.47 -14.60
CA GLN A 233 -24.59 -14.04 -14.34
C GLN A 233 -23.14 -13.55 -14.25
N ILE A 234 -22.76 -12.64 -15.13
CA ILE A 234 -21.38 -12.15 -15.26
C ILE A 234 -21.34 -10.67 -14.89
N VAL A 235 -20.38 -10.31 -14.04
CA VAL A 235 -20.07 -8.92 -13.67
C VAL A 235 -18.57 -8.72 -13.69
N LEU A 236 -18.10 -7.47 -13.85
CA LEU A 236 -16.67 -7.19 -13.70
C LEU A 236 -16.31 -7.15 -12.22
N ALA A 237 -15.31 -7.93 -11.82
CA ALA A 237 -14.75 -7.92 -10.47
C ALA A 237 -13.58 -6.95 -10.33
N SER A 238 -12.84 -6.73 -11.42
CA SER A 238 -11.76 -5.76 -11.47
C SER A 238 -11.54 -5.24 -12.89
N ALA A 239 -11.12 -3.99 -13.01
CA ALA A 239 -10.64 -3.39 -14.24
C ALA A 239 -9.41 -2.56 -13.89
N GLN A 240 -8.26 -3.00 -14.38
CA GLN A 240 -6.95 -2.46 -14.04
C GLN A 240 -6.29 -1.88 -15.29
N LEU A 241 -5.82 -0.65 -15.17
CA LEU A 241 -5.08 0.06 -16.20
C LEU A 241 -3.63 -0.44 -16.23
N THR A 242 -3.08 -0.55 -17.43
CA THR A 242 -1.67 -0.84 -17.70
C THR A 242 -1.19 -0.12 -18.97
N GLY A 243 0.11 -0.17 -19.27
CA GLY A 243 0.71 0.52 -20.43
C GLY A 243 1.01 2.00 -20.16
N GLY A 244 0.95 2.81 -21.21
CA GLY A 244 1.27 4.25 -21.16
C GLY A 244 2.76 4.54 -21.35
N PRO A 245 3.24 5.71 -20.86
CA PRO A 245 4.64 6.09 -20.93
C PRO A 245 5.53 5.08 -20.20
N TYR A 246 6.67 4.74 -20.80
CA TYR A 246 7.60 3.78 -20.23
C TYR A 246 9.05 4.20 -20.47
N LYS A 247 9.98 3.55 -19.77
CA LYS A 247 11.42 3.67 -19.99
C LYS A 247 12.07 2.31 -20.14
N ILE A 248 13.03 2.20 -21.05
CA ILE A 248 13.85 0.99 -21.30
C ILE A 248 15.34 1.30 -21.13
N ALA A 249 16.16 0.26 -20.95
CA ALA A 249 17.61 0.41 -20.88
C ALA A 249 18.21 0.69 -22.27
N GLY A 250 18.77 1.87 -22.47
CA GLY A 250 19.57 2.24 -23.63
C GLY A 250 21.06 1.97 -23.45
N ARG A 251 21.88 2.46 -24.39
CA ARG A 251 23.34 2.27 -24.37
C ARG A 251 24.04 3.02 -23.22
N SER A 252 23.51 4.18 -22.84
CA SER A 252 24.14 5.08 -21.86
C SER A 252 23.17 5.60 -20.79
N GLY A 253 21.97 5.02 -20.68
CA GLY A 253 20.94 5.47 -19.75
C GLY A 253 19.54 5.00 -20.14
N ALA A 254 18.54 5.40 -19.35
CA ALA A 254 17.14 5.10 -19.63
C ALA A 254 16.63 5.91 -20.84
N VAL A 255 15.90 5.25 -21.74
CA VAL A 255 15.29 5.86 -22.93
C VAL A 255 13.77 5.80 -22.78
N SER A 256 13.12 6.95 -22.96
CA SER A 256 11.67 7.07 -22.89
C SER A 256 10.99 6.52 -24.16
N GLY A 257 9.87 5.85 -23.97
CA GLY A 257 8.92 5.47 -25.01
C GLY A 257 7.49 5.62 -24.49
N SER A 258 6.52 5.34 -25.34
CA SER A 258 5.12 5.31 -24.95
C SER A 258 4.39 4.22 -25.71
N GLU A 259 3.55 3.48 -24.99
CA GLU A 259 2.55 2.59 -25.57
C GLU A 259 1.15 3.11 -25.26
N PRO A 260 0.13 2.74 -26.03
CA PRO A 260 -1.25 3.01 -25.68
C PRO A 260 -1.58 2.38 -24.31
N PHE A 261 -2.44 3.05 -23.55
CA PHE A 261 -3.01 2.44 -22.34
C PHE A 261 -3.84 1.21 -22.71
N LYS A 262 -3.78 0.20 -21.85
CA LYS A 262 -4.49 -1.08 -21.99
C LYS A 262 -5.26 -1.39 -20.72
N LEU A 263 -6.27 -2.23 -20.85
CA LEU A 263 -7.10 -2.67 -19.73
C LEU A 263 -6.95 -4.17 -19.49
N VAL A 264 -6.74 -4.55 -18.24
CA VAL A 264 -6.79 -5.92 -17.75
C VAL A 264 -8.02 -6.05 -16.88
N ILE A 265 -8.93 -6.95 -17.23
CA ILE A 265 -10.16 -7.17 -16.47
C ILE A 265 -10.23 -8.58 -15.92
N GLN A 266 -10.99 -8.71 -14.83
CA GLN A 266 -11.43 -9.99 -14.31
C GLN A 266 -12.95 -9.93 -14.16
N ALA A 267 -13.60 -10.99 -14.59
CA ALA A 267 -15.04 -11.15 -14.47
C ALA A 267 -15.34 -12.12 -13.32
N ALA A 268 -16.31 -11.75 -12.47
CA ALA A 268 -16.93 -12.69 -11.56
C ALA A 268 -18.14 -13.33 -12.24
N TYR A 269 -18.35 -14.62 -12.00
CA TYR A 269 -19.52 -15.34 -12.47
C TYR A 269 -20.29 -15.97 -11.31
N LYS A 270 -21.61 -16.07 -11.48
CA LYS A 270 -22.49 -16.83 -10.60
C LYS A 270 -23.39 -17.73 -11.43
N ASP A 271 -23.44 -18.99 -11.08
CA ASP A 271 -24.41 -19.93 -11.64
C ASP A 271 -25.78 -19.67 -10.97
N PRO A 272 -26.81 -19.31 -11.75
CA PRO A 272 -28.15 -19.07 -11.21
C PRO A 272 -28.82 -20.33 -10.64
N THR A 273 -28.33 -21.52 -10.99
CA THR A 273 -28.85 -22.82 -10.51
C THR A 273 -28.04 -23.43 -9.37
N ALA A 274 -26.84 -22.92 -9.10
CA ALA A 274 -26.03 -23.36 -7.98
C ALA A 274 -26.62 -22.84 -6.65
N ALA A 275 -26.89 -23.77 -5.72
CA ALA A 275 -27.29 -23.43 -4.36
C ALA A 275 -26.22 -22.50 -3.73
N PRO A 276 -26.61 -21.49 -2.93
CA PRO A 276 -25.65 -20.59 -2.29
C PRO A 276 -24.69 -21.41 -1.42
N THR A 277 -23.41 -21.42 -1.81
CA THR A 277 -22.32 -22.18 -1.17
C THR A 277 -22.08 -21.79 0.30
N SER A 278 -22.81 -20.79 0.81
CA SER A 278 -22.79 -20.34 2.20
C SER A 278 -23.45 -21.30 3.20
N ALA A 279 -24.29 -22.24 2.76
CA ALA A 279 -24.99 -23.16 3.67
C ALA A 279 -24.11 -24.33 4.17
N VAL A 280 -23.11 -24.76 3.39
CA VAL A 280 -22.36 -26.01 3.70
C VAL A 280 -21.40 -25.84 4.88
N LYS A 281 -21.01 -24.59 5.22
CA LYS A 281 -20.07 -24.33 6.33
C LYS A 281 -20.74 -24.04 7.68
N ALA A 282 -22.02 -23.66 7.70
CA ALA A 282 -22.74 -23.42 8.95
C ALA A 282 -23.16 -24.74 9.63
N GLU A 283 -23.51 -25.77 8.85
CA GLU A 283 -23.89 -27.08 9.39
C GLU A 283 -22.68 -27.89 9.88
N GLN A 284 -21.51 -27.76 9.25
CA GLN A 284 -20.29 -28.45 9.70
C GLN A 284 -19.70 -27.88 11.00
N VAL A 285 -19.89 -26.58 11.28
CA VAL A 285 -19.47 -25.98 12.56
C VAL A 285 -20.46 -26.36 13.68
N ALA A 286 -21.76 -26.51 13.38
CA ALA A 286 -22.74 -26.97 14.35
C ALA A 286 -22.57 -28.46 14.71
N ALA A 287 -22.24 -29.32 13.74
CA ALA A 287 -22.05 -30.75 13.96
C ALA A 287 -20.76 -31.09 14.75
N ASN A 288 -19.69 -30.30 14.58
CA ASN A 288 -18.42 -30.53 15.28
C ASN A 288 -18.40 -30.06 16.74
N ASN A 289 -19.42 -29.33 17.21
CA ASN A 289 -19.51 -28.86 18.60
C ASN A 289 -20.38 -29.74 19.50
N LEU A 290 -20.90 -30.88 19.01
CA LEU A 290 -21.78 -31.76 19.76
C LEU A 290 -21.27 -33.21 19.93
N SER A 291 -19.96 -33.41 20.00
CA SER A 291 -19.38 -34.73 20.34
C SER A 291 -18.09 -34.63 21.15
N THR A 292 -18.22 -34.27 22.42
CA THR A 292 -17.27 -34.70 23.46
C THR A 292 -17.95 -35.72 24.37
N PRO A 293 -17.67 -37.03 24.24
CA PRO A 293 -17.99 -37.97 25.31
C PRO A 293 -16.90 -37.83 26.38
N THR A 294 -17.29 -37.31 27.54
CA THR A 294 -16.47 -37.39 28.75
C THR A 294 -16.54 -38.84 29.25
N SER A 295 -15.47 -39.62 29.09
CA SER A 295 -15.28 -40.86 29.88
C SER A 295 -13.85 -41.37 29.81
N SER A 296 -13.10 -41.20 30.90
CA SER A 296 -12.06 -42.13 31.32
C SER A 296 -11.82 -42.01 32.83
N ALA A 297 -12.59 -42.76 33.62
CA ALA A 297 -12.10 -43.39 34.84
C ALA A 297 -11.02 -44.42 34.43
N GLU A 298 -9.98 -44.78 35.17
CA GLU A 298 -9.72 -44.92 36.60
C GLU A 298 -8.19 -45.19 36.74
N PRO A 299 -7.59 -45.17 37.94
CA PRO A 299 -7.00 -46.43 38.37
C PRO A 299 -7.05 -46.67 39.89
N THR A 300 -7.61 -47.81 40.27
CA THR A 300 -7.44 -48.41 41.59
C THR A 300 -5.99 -48.89 41.80
N ARG A 301 -5.33 -48.43 42.87
CA ARG A 301 -4.11 -49.06 43.41
C ARG A 301 -4.36 -49.47 44.86
N MET A 302 -4.38 -50.79 45.09
CA MET A 302 -4.50 -51.42 46.40
C MET A 302 -3.37 -50.99 47.36
N SER A 303 -3.74 -50.67 48.60
CA SER A 303 -2.86 -50.70 49.77
C SER A 303 -3.03 -52.02 50.51
N ARG A 304 -1.92 -52.59 50.96
CA ARG A 304 -1.76 -53.91 51.57
C ARG A 304 -1.74 -53.77 53.10
N ARG A 305 -2.73 -54.40 53.76
CA ARG A 305 -2.73 -55.05 55.09
C ARG A 305 -1.64 -54.70 56.13
N ASN A 306 -2.05 -54.31 57.35
CA ASN A 306 -1.69 -55.03 58.59
C ASN A 306 -2.38 -54.48 59.86
N ARG A 307 -2.84 -55.44 60.68
CA ARG A 307 -3.36 -55.40 62.07
C ARG A 307 -4.72 -54.75 62.32
#